data_AF-A0AAJ4S8S8-F1
#
_entry.id   AF-A0AAJ4S8S8-F1
#
_cell.length_a   1.000
_cell.length_b   1.000
_cell.length_c   1.000
_cell.angle_alpha   90.00
_cell.angle_beta   90.00
_cell.angle_gamma   90.00
#
_symmetry.space_group_name_H-M   'P 1'
#
loop_
_entity.id
_entity.type
_entity.pdbx_description
1 polymer ?
#
loop_
_entity_poly.entity_id
_entity_poly.type
_entity_poly.pdbx_seq_one_letter_code
_entity_poly.pdbx_strand_id
1 'polypeptide(L)'
;MRLLVGVLPWFVLALPAAAQTVQPLFPVTDVDRDTVPAGTPEAFWAVFGESPRNEAERTVKGEKVTFVPLTLVKLPGEVTALVSTGASDCEAHACAGFNSVHYLRRDKAGHRYAKIGEWLDIGARGTWGNPAARWGTTDAITGTPVLYTQGGGTWQGYSCDVAVLTELGAKGPVEIARFPIYYSDASRDDGPTLRGTITAAEPGRSFTVSYAGSDSFSERYVRGADGRYALEGKTRMKTC
;
A
#
# COMPACT_ATOMS: atom_id res chain seq x y z
N MET A 1 -17.33 -6.73 76.63
CA MET A 1 -18.09 -6.28 75.45
C MET A 1 -17.08 -6.13 74.30
N ARG A 2 -17.21 -6.93 73.23
CA ARG A 2 -16.20 -7.11 72.17
C ARG A 2 -16.14 -5.90 71.22
N LEU A 3 -14.93 -5.39 70.94
CA LEU A 3 -14.67 -4.44 69.86
C LEU A 3 -14.53 -5.20 68.52
N LEU A 4 -15.38 -4.83 67.55
CA LEU A 4 -15.30 -5.29 66.17
C LEU A 4 -14.45 -4.30 65.36
N VAL A 5 -13.27 -4.75 64.91
CA VAL A 5 -12.43 -4.05 63.94
C VAL A 5 -12.95 -4.42 62.55
N GLY A 6 -13.55 -3.46 61.85
CA GLY A 6 -14.00 -3.62 60.46
C GLY A 6 -12.85 -3.40 59.49
N VAL A 7 -12.51 -4.42 58.71
CA VAL A 7 -11.58 -4.34 57.58
C VAL A 7 -12.38 -3.89 56.35
N LEU A 8 -12.09 -2.70 55.83
CA LEU A 8 -12.64 -2.25 54.54
C LEU A 8 -11.88 -2.93 53.38
N PRO A 9 -12.57 -3.48 52.38
CA PRO A 9 -11.92 -3.98 51.18
C PRO A 9 -11.54 -2.80 50.27
N TRP A 10 -10.27 -2.73 49.90
CA TRP A 10 -9.81 -1.86 48.80
C TRP A 10 -10.32 -2.42 47.47
N PHE A 11 -11.28 -1.71 46.87
CA PHE A 11 -11.64 -1.89 45.47
C PHE A 11 -10.52 -1.32 44.61
N VAL A 12 -9.72 -2.19 43.99
CA VAL A 12 -8.86 -1.80 42.87
C VAL A 12 -9.75 -1.65 41.64
N LEU A 13 -10.08 -0.42 41.29
CA LEU A 13 -10.74 -0.11 40.03
C LEU A 13 -9.75 -0.39 38.90
N ALA A 14 -9.96 -1.50 38.18
CA ALA A 14 -9.28 -1.76 36.92
C ALA A 14 -9.74 -0.70 35.91
N LEU A 15 -8.84 0.21 35.55
CA LEU A 15 -9.08 1.14 34.45
C LEU A 15 -9.27 0.33 33.15
N PRO A 16 -10.27 0.64 32.32
CA PRO A 16 -10.40 0.01 31.01
C PRO A 16 -9.14 0.30 30.20
N ALA A 17 -8.54 -0.75 29.64
CA ALA A 17 -7.41 -0.61 28.73
C ALA A 17 -7.82 0.34 27.59
N ALA A 18 -7.16 1.49 27.51
CA ALA A 18 -7.35 2.40 26.38
C ALA A 18 -7.09 1.63 25.08
N ALA A 19 -8.01 1.71 24.13
CA ALA A 19 -7.80 1.18 22.79
C ALA A 19 -6.51 1.82 22.25
N GLN A 20 -5.45 1.02 22.10
CA GLN A 20 -4.19 1.49 21.55
C GLN A 20 -4.48 1.97 20.12
N THR A 21 -4.32 3.27 19.88
CA THR A 21 -4.39 3.81 18.53
C THR A 21 -3.25 3.19 17.73
N VAL A 22 -3.60 2.34 16.77
CA VAL A 22 -2.64 1.72 15.85
C VAL A 22 -2.01 2.83 15.01
N GLN A 23 -0.80 3.25 15.37
CA GLN A 23 -0.09 4.30 14.66
C GLN A 23 0.62 3.71 13.44
N PRO A 24 0.35 4.21 12.22
CA PRO A 24 1.02 3.72 11.03
C PRO A 24 2.50 4.12 11.02
N LEU A 25 3.36 3.22 10.53
CA LEU A 25 4.79 3.46 10.35
C LEU A 25 5.09 4.53 9.30
N PHE A 26 4.23 4.66 8.29
CA PHE A 26 4.33 5.64 7.21
C PHE A 26 2.93 5.98 6.67
N PRO A 27 2.75 7.16 6.04
CA PRO A 27 1.45 7.56 5.53
C PRO A 27 1.00 6.66 4.37
N VAL A 28 -0.26 6.24 4.43
CA VAL A 28 -0.97 5.56 3.35
C VAL A 28 -2.26 6.33 3.08
N THR A 29 -2.40 6.82 1.85
CA THR A 29 -3.51 7.65 1.42
C THR A 29 -4.32 6.94 0.35
N ASP A 30 -5.57 7.35 0.19
CA ASP A 30 -6.39 6.87 -0.91
C ASP A 30 -5.83 7.38 -2.24
N VAL A 31 -6.02 6.60 -3.30
CA VAL A 31 -5.65 7.01 -4.65
C VAL A 31 -6.61 8.11 -5.08
N ASP A 32 -6.06 9.30 -5.33
CA ASP A 32 -6.74 10.42 -5.97
C ASP A 32 -6.23 10.52 -7.41
N ARG A 33 -7.14 10.38 -8.37
CA ARG A 33 -6.82 10.44 -9.81
C ARG A 33 -7.11 11.80 -10.42
N ASP A 34 -7.80 12.67 -9.69
CA ASP A 34 -8.24 13.99 -10.16
C ASP A 34 -7.23 15.07 -9.78
N THR A 35 -6.44 14.83 -8.73
CA THR A 35 -5.34 15.71 -8.33
C THR A 35 -4.07 15.40 -9.12
N VAL A 36 -3.47 16.44 -9.71
CA VAL A 36 -2.13 16.37 -10.33
C VAL A 36 -1.08 16.87 -9.31
N PRO A 37 -0.20 15.99 -8.79
CA PRO A 37 0.79 16.40 -7.81
C PRO A 37 1.85 17.34 -8.42
N ALA A 38 2.28 18.33 -7.64
CA ALA A 38 3.29 19.28 -8.07
C ALA A 38 4.59 18.58 -8.53
N GLY A 39 5.18 19.08 -9.62
CA GLY A 39 6.43 18.54 -10.18
C GLY A 39 6.28 17.25 -10.98
N THR A 40 5.13 16.56 -10.93
CA THR A 40 4.89 15.36 -11.75
C THR A 40 4.62 15.63 -13.24
N PRO A 41 4.06 16.77 -13.71
CA PRO A 41 3.77 16.97 -15.13
C PRO A 41 4.98 16.82 -16.06
N GLU A 42 6.11 17.45 -15.73
CA GLU A 42 7.35 17.35 -16.53
C GLU A 42 7.82 15.89 -16.68
N ALA A 43 7.80 15.16 -15.56
CA ALA A 43 8.18 13.75 -15.51
C ALA A 43 7.18 12.86 -16.28
N PHE A 44 5.89 13.14 -16.13
CA PHE A 44 4.81 12.41 -16.79
C PHE A 44 4.88 12.61 -18.31
N TRP A 45 5.09 13.84 -18.78
CA TRP A 45 5.24 14.12 -20.21
C TRP A 45 6.49 13.50 -20.81
N ALA A 46 7.59 13.41 -20.07
CA ALA A 46 8.80 12.72 -20.51
C ALA A 46 8.58 11.21 -20.77
N VAL A 47 7.58 10.61 -20.11
CA VAL A 47 7.24 9.19 -20.28
C VAL A 47 6.14 9.00 -21.32
N PHE A 48 5.09 9.79 -21.21
CA PHE A 48 3.84 9.54 -21.91
C PHE A 48 3.61 10.43 -23.13
N GLY A 49 4.40 11.50 -23.29
CA GLY A 49 4.15 12.60 -24.22
C GLY A 49 3.40 13.75 -23.54
N GLU A 50 3.43 14.93 -24.16
CA GLU A 50 2.70 16.09 -23.65
C GLU A 50 1.19 15.78 -23.52
N SER A 51 0.65 16.03 -22.34
CA SER A 51 -0.77 15.79 -22.03
C SER A 51 -1.33 16.97 -21.24
N PRO A 52 -2.25 17.77 -21.83
CA PRO A 52 -2.84 18.92 -21.18
C PRO A 52 -3.57 18.60 -19.87
N ARG A 53 -4.03 17.35 -19.72
CA ARG A 53 -4.73 16.86 -18.51
C ARG A 53 -3.86 16.01 -17.60
N ASN A 54 -2.59 15.79 -17.94
CA ASN A 54 -1.71 14.81 -17.26
C ASN A 54 -2.32 13.40 -17.21
N GLU A 55 -3.07 13.06 -18.25
CA GLU A 55 -3.63 11.74 -18.49
C GLU A 55 -3.00 11.15 -19.74
N ALA A 56 -2.76 9.84 -19.75
CA ALA A 56 -2.23 9.17 -20.92
C ALA A 56 -2.82 7.78 -21.08
N GLU A 57 -3.30 7.50 -22.29
CA GLU A 57 -3.78 6.18 -22.66
C GLU A 57 -2.62 5.27 -23.08
N ARG A 58 -2.62 4.04 -22.59
CA ARG A 58 -1.72 2.96 -23.01
C ARG A 58 -2.48 1.65 -23.08
N THR A 59 -2.05 0.77 -23.98
CA THR A 59 -2.49 -0.62 -23.95
C THR A 59 -1.55 -1.43 -23.07
N VAL A 60 -2.08 -2.02 -22.00
CA VAL A 60 -1.34 -2.89 -21.08
C VAL A 60 -2.02 -4.24 -21.08
N LYS A 61 -1.30 -5.30 -21.46
CA LYS A 61 -1.85 -6.68 -21.54
C LYS A 61 -3.15 -6.80 -22.35
N GLY A 62 -3.33 -5.95 -23.37
CA GLY A 62 -4.51 -5.92 -24.24
C GLY A 62 -5.66 -5.06 -23.71
N GLU A 63 -5.55 -4.48 -22.53
CA GLU A 63 -6.53 -3.56 -21.95
C GLU A 63 -6.13 -2.11 -22.21
N LYS A 64 -7.09 -1.23 -22.47
CA LYS A 64 -6.83 0.20 -22.63
C LYS A 64 -6.90 0.85 -21.26
N VAL A 65 -5.80 1.51 -20.88
CA VAL A 65 -5.60 2.04 -19.53
C VAL A 65 -5.28 3.53 -19.60
N THR A 66 -5.99 4.34 -18.80
CA THR A 66 -5.74 5.78 -18.67
C THR A 66 -4.96 6.06 -17.39
N PHE A 67 -3.66 6.33 -17.55
CA PHE A 67 -2.73 6.65 -16.46
C PHE A 67 -2.77 8.12 -16.07
N VAL A 68 -2.58 8.38 -14.77
CA VAL A 68 -2.35 9.70 -14.15
C VAL A 68 -1.17 9.61 -13.17
N PRO A 69 -0.39 10.69 -12.97
CA PRO A 69 0.74 10.67 -12.05
C PRO A 69 0.29 10.67 -10.58
N LEU A 70 0.93 9.86 -9.73
CA LEU A 70 0.71 9.84 -8.28
C LEU A 70 1.80 10.57 -7.49
N THR A 71 3.07 10.34 -7.82
CA THR A 71 4.18 10.97 -7.09
C THR A 71 5.53 10.81 -7.82
N LEU A 72 6.51 11.58 -7.36
CA LEU A 72 7.93 11.37 -7.63
C LEU A 72 8.64 10.84 -6.38
N VAL A 73 9.34 9.73 -6.52
CA VAL A 73 10.16 9.13 -5.47
C VAL A 73 11.62 9.27 -5.83
N LYS A 74 12.42 9.92 -4.98
CA LYS A 74 13.87 9.99 -5.17
C LYS A 74 14.48 8.63 -4.89
N LEU A 75 15.30 8.13 -5.81
CA LEU A 75 16.07 6.91 -5.64
C LEU A 75 17.56 7.25 -5.42
N PRO A 76 18.39 6.29 -4.99
CA PRO A 76 19.84 6.49 -4.94
C PRO A 76 20.42 6.93 -6.30
N GLY A 77 21.38 7.85 -6.24
CA GLY A 77 21.95 8.51 -7.41
C GLY A 77 21.01 9.58 -8.00
N GLU A 78 21.35 10.10 -9.18
CA GLU A 78 20.53 11.09 -9.89
C GLU A 78 19.33 10.42 -10.61
N VAL A 79 18.56 9.61 -9.88
CA VAL A 79 17.42 8.85 -10.41
C VAL A 79 16.15 9.17 -9.63
N THR A 80 15.08 9.42 -10.36
CA THR A 80 13.73 9.64 -9.81
C THR A 80 12.79 8.59 -10.39
N ALA A 81 11.98 7.96 -9.55
CA ALA A 81 10.86 7.14 -9.99
C ALA A 81 9.59 8.00 -10.08
N LEU A 82 8.99 8.05 -11.26
CA LEU A 82 7.61 8.48 -11.42
C LEU A 82 6.71 7.27 -11.12
N VAL A 83 5.83 7.41 -10.13
CA VAL A 83 4.76 6.45 -9.86
C VAL A 83 3.48 6.99 -10.47
N SER A 84 2.80 6.18 -11.26
CA SER A 84 1.51 6.51 -11.86
C SER A 84 0.49 5.40 -11.60
N THR A 85 -0.79 5.76 -11.63
CA THR A 85 -1.91 4.83 -11.48
C THR A 85 -2.82 4.94 -12.69
N GLY A 86 -3.44 3.85 -13.11
CA GLY A 86 -4.21 3.79 -14.33
C GLY A 86 -5.47 2.96 -14.20
N ALA A 87 -6.61 3.50 -14.59
CA ALA A 87 -7.85 2.73 -14.69
C ALA A 87 -7.96 2.11 -16.08
N SER A 88 -8.39 0.85 -16.11
CA SER A 88 -8.75 0.12 -17.33
C SER A 88 -10.17 0.50 -17.74
N ASP A 89 -10.43 0.55 -19.04
CA ASP A 89 -11.78 0.72 -19.60
C ASP A 89 -12.63 -0.57 -19.50
N CYS A 90 -12.02 -1.69 -19.10
CA CYS A 90 -12.76 -2.92 -18.88
C CYS A 90 -13.53 -2.89 -17.55
N GLU A 91 -14.86 -2.94 -17.65
CA GLU A 91 -15.78 -2.91 -16.51
C GLU A 91 -16.12 -4.31 -15.94
N ALA A 92 -15.58 -5.38 -16.52
CA ALA A 92 -15.83 -6.73 -16.03
C ALA A 92 -15.26 -6.94 -14.62
N HIS A 93 -15.92 -7.77 -13.81
CA HIS A 93 -15.49 -8.10 -12.44
C HIS A 93 -14.04 -8.59 -12.33
N ALA A 94 -13.52 -9.24 -13.38
CA ALA A 94 -12.16 -9.77 -13.43
C ALA A 94 -11.11 -8.73 -13.87
N CYS A 95 -11.55 -7.60 -14.43
CA CYS A 95 -10.65 -6.56 -14.92
C CYS A 95 -10.17 -5.69 -13.77
N ALA A 96 -8.97 -5.13 -13.93
CA ALA A 96 -8.32 -4.33 -12.92
C ALA A 96 -7.53 -3.21 -13.57
N GLY A 97 -7.38 -2.10 -12.86
CA GLY A 97 -6.45 -1.06 -13.25
C GLY A 97 -5.01 -1.50 -13.03
N PHE A 98 -4.07 -0.64 -13.41
CA PHE A 98 -2.64 -0.90 -13.35
C PHE A 98 -1.94 0.23 -12.61
N ASN A 99 -0.86 -0.09 -11.91
CA ASN A 99 0.10 0.93 -11.51
C ASN A 99 1.34 0.82 -12.41
N SER A 100 2.04 1.92 -12.59
CA SER A 100 3.31 1.95 -13.32
C SER A 100 4.37 2.71 -12.56
N VAL A 101 5.62 2.29 -12.80
CA VAL A 101 6.81 3.00 -12.37
C VAL A 101 7.68 3.24 -13.58
N HIS A 102 8.18 4.46 -13.69
CA HIS A 102 9.16 4.85 -14.68
C HIS A 102 10.36 5.46 -13.99
N TYR A 103 11.54 4.97 -14.32
CA TYR A 103 12.77 5.59 -13.81
C TYR A 103 13.22 6.66 -14.79
N LEU A 104 13.54 7.80 -14.21
CA LEU A 104 13.91 9.01 -14.92
C LEU A 104 15.26 9.50 -14.40
N ARG A 105 16.05 10.08 -15.29
CA ARG A 105 17.23 10.86 -14.94
C ARG A 105 17.15 12.19 -15.66
N ARG A 106 17.64 13.27 -15.06
CA ARG A 106 17.77 14.53 -15.78
C ARG A 106 18.82 14.38 -16.89
N ASP A 107 18.56 14.98 -18.05
CA ASP A 107 19.53 14.98 -19.16
C ASP A 107 20.88 15.60 -18.73
N LYS A 108 21.90 15.49 -19.59
CA LYS A 108 23.25 16.00 -19.27
C LYS A 108 23.29 17.51 -18.97
N ALA A 109 22.29 18.27 -19.44
CA ALA A 109 22.17 19.70 -19.18
C ALA A 109 21.33 20.00 -17.91
N GLY A 110 20.73 18.99 -17.30
CA GLY A 110 19.89 19.11 -16.10
C GLY A 110 18.48 19.63 -16.38
N HIS A 111 18.10 19.85 -17.63
CA HIS A 111 16.92 20.65 -17.96
C HIS A 111 15.64 19.83 -18.12
N ARG A 112 15.74 18.55 -18.50
CA ARG A 112 14.57 17.69 -18.76
C ARG A 112 14.76 16.29 -18.20
N TYR A 113 13.66 15.63 -17.86
CA TYR A 113 13.67 14.20 -17.61
C TYR A 113 13.86 13.39 -18.88
N ALA A 114 14.68 12.34 -18.79
CA ALA A 114 14.81 11.29 -19.78
C ALA A 114 14.44 9.94 -19.12
N LYS A 115 13.56 9.19 -19.78
CA LYS A 115 13.16 7.84 -19.33
C LYS A 115 14.30 6.85 -19.50
N ILE A 116 14.65 6.16 -18.41
CA ILE A 116 15.72 5.14 -18.36
C ILE A 116 15.21 3.75 -17.95
N GLY A 117 13.94 3.63 -17.57
CA GLY A 117 13.30 2.35 -17.24
C GLY A 117 11.78 2.48 -17.20
N GLU A 118 11.08 1.39 -17.50
CA GLU A 118 9.62 1.33 -17.57
C GLU A 118 9.11 -0.01 -17.09
N TRP A 119 8.14 0.03 -16.17
CA TRP A 119 7.44 -1.12 -15.66
C TRP A 119 5.95 -0.79 -15.59
N LEU A 120 5.18 -1.46 -16.44
CA LEU A 120 3.73 -1.36 -16.50
C LEU A 120 3.17 -2.63 -15.87
N ASP A 121 2.30 -2.50 -14.87
CA ASP A 121 1.80 -3.58 -14.00
C ASP A 121 2.70 -3.93 -12.80
N ILE A 122 2.62 -3.09 -11.77
CA ILE A 122 3.30 -3.28 -10.50
C ILE A 122 2.32 -3.17 -9.32
N GLY A 123 2.64 -3.86 -8.23
CA GLY A 123 1.92 -3.73 -6.97
C GLY A 123 0.56 -4.44 -6.92
N ALA A 124 -0.27 -4.01 -5.97
CA ALA A 124 -1.65 -4.43 -5.84
C ALA A 124 -2.52 -3.69 -6.85
N ARG A 125 -3.57 -4.35 -7.32
CA ARG A 125 -4.55 -3.77 -8.24
C ARG A 125 -5.93 -3.83 -7.60
N GLY A 126 -6.81 -2.94 -8.01
CA GLY A 126 -8.22 -3.02 -7.69
C GLY A 126 -8.91 -4.03 -8.60
N THR A 127 -10.17 -3.76 -8.86
CA THR A 127 -11.08 -4.62 -9.63
C THR A 127 -12.12 -3.73 -10.32
N TRP A 128 -12.91 -4.29 -11.25
CA TRP A 128 -13.80 -3.51 -12.13
C TRP A 128 -13.06 -2.37 -12.85
N GLY A 129 -11.85 -2.67 -13.35
CA GLY A 129 -11.00 -1.69 -14.04
C GLY A 129 -10.36 -0.64 -13.13
N ASN A 130 -10.65 -0.62 -11.82
CA ASN A 130 -10.05 0.32 -10.89
C ASN A 130 -8.60 -0.05 -10.54
N PRO A 131 -7.71 0.93 -10.39
CA PRO A 131 -6.34 0.69 -9.93
C PRO A 131 -6.30 0.36 -8.43
N ALA A 132 -5.10 0.37 -7.83
CA ALA A 132 -4.96 0.35 -6.37
C ALA A 132 -5.89 1.40 -5.72
N ALA A 133 -6.54 1.03 -4.63
CA ALA A 133 -7.41 1.92 -3.86
C ALA A 133 -6.60 2.85 -2.95
N ARG A 134 -5.46 2.37 -2.44
CA ARG A 134 -4.59 3.13 -1.52
C ARG A 134 -3.13 2.94 -1.87
N TRP A 135 -2.30 3.92 -1.56
CA TRP A 135 -0.88 3.89 -1.83
C TRP A 135 -0.08 4.66 -0.78
N GLY A 136 1.23 4.42 -0.75
CA GLY A 136 2.16 5.14 0.11
C GLY A 136 3.60 4.82 -0.26
N THR A 137 4.56 5.57 0.29
CA THR A 137 6.00 5.30 0.09
C THR A 137 6.75 5.39 1.40
N THR A 138 7.79 4.59 1.55
CA THR A 138 8.64 4.57 2.75
C THR A 138 9.99 3.98 2.43
N ASP A 139 11.03 4.34 3.16
CA ASP A 139 12.33 3.66 3.18
C ASP A 139 12.53 2.82 4.45
N ALA A 140 11.61 2.87 5.41
CA ALA A 140 11.74 2.23 6.72
C ALA A 140 11.75 0.70 6.67
N ILE A 141 11.30 0.08 5.56
CA ILE A 141 11.21 -1.38 5.43
C ILE A 141 12.55 -2.00 5.01
N THR A 142 13.26 -1.42 4.04
CA THR A 142 14.51 -2.01 3.51
C THR A 142 15.72 -1.07 3.56
N GLY A 143 15.52 0.21 3.89
CA GLY A 143 16.52 1.27 3.69
C GLY A 143 16.57 1.80 2.25
N THR A 144 15.85 1.16 1.32
CA THR A 144 15.61 1.64 -0.05
C THR A 144 14.14 2.08 -0.14
N PRO A 145 13.77 3.06 -1.00
CA PRO A 145 12.38 3.41 -1.20
C PRO A 145 11.52 2.20 -1.60
N VAL A 146 10.41 2.01 -0.90
CA VAL A 146 9.40 0.97 -1.10
C VAL A 146 8.08 1.66 -1.40
N LEU A 147 7.44 1.23 -2.49
CA LEU A 147 6.08 1.59 -2.84
C LEU A 147 5.11 0.60 -2.18
N TYR A 148 4.21 1.13 -1.36
CA TYR A 148 3.03 0.42 -0.87
C TYR A 148 1.87 0.65 -1.84
N THR A 149 1.18 -0.41 -2.21
CA THR A 149 -0.08 -0.35 -2.95
C THR A 149 -1.06 -1.32 -2.30
N GLN A 150 -2.32 -0.92 -2.20
CA GLN A 150 -3.41 -1.74 -1.69
C GLN A 150 -4.53 -1.77 -2.72
N GLY A 151 -5.05 -2.95 -2.96
CA GLY A 151 -6.18 -3.14 -3.86
C GLY A 151 -6.87 -4.47 -3.60
N GLY A 152 -8.08 -4.56 -4.12
CA GLY A 152 -9.00 -5.63 -3.81
C GLY A 152 -10.36 -5.32 -4.41
N GLY A 153 -11.40 -5.93 -3.87
CA GLY A 153 -12.73 -5.78 -4.40
C GLY A 153 -13.81 -6.24 -3.42
N THR A 154 -15.06 -6.05 -3.83
CA THR A 154 -16.22 -6.45 -3.04
C THR A 154 -17.16 -7.33 -3.85
N TRP A 155 -17.45 -8.52 -3.36
CA TRP A 155 -18.38 -9.47 -3.98
C TRP A 155 -19.43 -9.91 -2.96
N GLN A 156 -20.69 -9.63 -3.25
CA GLN A 156 -21.83 -10.11 -2.45
C GLN A 156 -21.72 -9.72 -0.96
N GLY A 157 -21.19 -8.53 -0.66
CA GLY A 157 -20.99 -8.04 0.70
C GLY A 157 -19.65 -8.42 1.35
N TYR A 158 -18.84 -9.28 0.72
CA TYR A 158 -17.49 -9.59 1.16
C TYR A 158 -16.47 -8.66 0.49
N SER A 159 -15.74 -7.89 1.29
CA SER A 159 -14.66 -7.02 0.81
C SER A 159 -13.32 -7.55 1.29
N CYS A 160 -12.37 -7.71 0.38
CA CYS A 160 -11.02 -8.12 0.74
C CYS A 160 -9.99 -7.35 -0.08
N ASP A 161 -8.95 -6.85 0.61
CA ASP A 161 -7.81 -6.23 -0.05
C ASP A 161 -6.51 -6.93 0.31
N VAL A 162 -5.59 -6.91 -0.64
CA VAL A 162 -4.18 -7.23 -0.44
C VAL A 162 -3.35 -5.96 -0.50
N ALA A 163 -2.33 -5.90 0.34
CA ALA A 163 -1.24 -4.96 0.23
C ALA A 163 -0.07 -5.62 -0.50
N VAL A 164 0.64 -4.84 -1.30
CA VAL A 164 1.88 -5.22 -1.95
C VAL A 164 2.94 -4.17 -1.67
N LEU A 165 4.10 -4.64 -1.21
CA LEU A 165 5.31 -3.84 -1.05
C LEU A 165 6.22 -4.10 -2.24
N THR A 166 6.59 -3.03 -2.94
CA THR A 166 7.48 -3.06 -4.10
C THR A 166 8.71 -2.23 -3.80
N GLU A 167 9.87 -2.85 -3.65
CA GLU A 167 11.14 -2.16 -3.48
C GLU A 167 11.58 -1.51 -4.79
N LEU A 168 11.89 -0.22 -4.77
CA LEU A 168 12.34 0.55 -5.93
C LEU A 168 13.88 0.56 -6.00
N GLY A 169 14.45 -0.59 -6.33
CA GLY A 169 15.90 -0.79 -6.41
C GLY A 169 16.52 -0.26 -7.71
N ALA A 170 17.84 -0.16 -7.76
CA ALA A 170 18.58 0.39 -8.92
C ALA A 170 18.34 -0.36 -10.25
N LYS A 171 17.94 -1.64 -10.18
CA LYS A 171 17.63 -2.47 -11.37
C LYS A 171 16.16 -2.39 -11.80
N GLY A 172 15.31 -1.74 -10.99
CA GLY A 172 13.87 -1.70 -11.19
C GLY A 172 13.08 -2.07 -9.94
N PRO A 173 11.75 -1.89 -9.99
CA PRO A 173 10.81 -2.31 -8.96
C PRO A 173 10.79 -3.84 -8.81
N VAL A 174 10.84 -4.32 -7.57
CA VAL A 174 10.72 -5.75 -7.23
C VAL A 174 9.66 -5.91 -6.15
N GLU A 175 8.68 -6.79 -6.38
CA GLU A 175 7.75 -7.16 -5.33
C GLU A 175 8.52 -7.89 -4.21
N ILE A 176 8.49 -7.33 -3.00
CA ILE A 176 9.15 -7.89 -1.82
C ILE A 176 8.16 -8.46 -0.81
N ALA A 177 6.88 -8.08 -0.84
CA ALA A 177 5.87 -8.67 0.02
C ALA A 177 4.48 -8.56 -0.60
N ARG A 178 3.61 -9.54 -0.31
CA ARG A 178 2.18 -9.54 -0.64
C ARG A 178 1.42 -10.19 0.50
N PHE A 179 0.42 -9.51 1.03
CA PHE A 179 -0.32 -9.99 2.19
C PHE A 179 -1.73 -9.40 2.28
N PRO A 180 -2.69 -10.12 2.89
CA PRO A 180 -4.02 -9.57 3.13
C PRO A 180 -3.93 -8.39 4.11
N ILE A 181 -4.62 -7.29 3.81
CA ILE A 181 -4.60 -6.07 4.63
C ILE A 181 -6.00 -5.63 5.06
N TYR A 182 -7.04 -6.09 4.37
CA TYR A 182 -8.40 -5.73 4.72
C TYR A 182 -9.35 -6.89 4.47
N TYR A 183 -10.31 -7.05 5.38
CA TYR A 183 -11.40 -7.99 5.26
C TYR A 183 -12.66 -7.36 5.86
N SER A 184 -13.81 -7.52 5.21
CA SER A 184 -15.12 -7.23 5.77
C SER A 184 -16.15 -8.21 5.22
N ASP A 185 -17.06 -8.69 6.07
CA ASP A 185 -18.26 -9.42 5.65
C ASP A 185 -19.50 -8.58 5.96
N ALA A 186 -19.78 -7.58 5.15
CA ALA A 186 -20.97 -6.73 5.32
C ALA A 186 -22.26 -7.41 4.84
N SER A 187 -22.23 -8.70 4.47
CA SER A 187 -23.43 -9.47 4.09
C SER A 187 -24.28 -9.87 5.31
N ARG A 188 -23.75 -9.67 6.52
CA ARG A 188 -24.36 -10.00 7.81
C ARG A 188 -24.31 -8.77 8.72
N ASP A 189 -25.35 -8.57 9.54
CA ASP A 189 -25.45 -7.40 10.43
C ASP A 189 -24.31 -7.31 11.46
N ASP A 190 -23.76 -8.46 11.88
CA ASP A 190 -22.61 -8.60 12.81
C ASP A 190 -21.33 -9.07 12.11
N GLY A 191 -21.25 -8.78 10.82
CA GLY A 191 -20.13 -9.07 9.94
C GLY A 191 -18.77 -8.63 10.49
N PRO A 192 -17.76 -9.52 10.52
CA PRO A 192 -16.44 -9.13 10.98
C PRO A 192 -15.76 -8.17 10.01
N THR A 193 -15.13 -7.13 10.54
CA THR A 193 -14.26 -6.21 9.82
C THR A 193 -12.87 -6.23 10.45
N LEU A 194 -11.84 -6.40 9.63
CA LEU A 194 -10.44 -6.36 10.05
C LEU A 194 -9.65 -5.45 9.10
N ARG A 195 -8.83 -4.59 9.67
CA ARG A 195 -7.93 -3.70 8.94
C ARG A 195 -6.52 -3.82 9.50
N GLY A 196 -5.60 -4.20 8.64
CA GLY A 196 -4.16 -4.21 8.89
C GLY A 196 -3.55 -2.83 8.71
N THR A 197 -2.47 -2.58 9.42
CA THR A 197 -1.62 -1.40 9.28
C THR A 197 -0.18 -1.81 9.58
N ILE A 198 0.78 -1.42 8.75
CA ILE A 198 2.19 -1.62 9.09
C ILE A 198 2.55 -0.63 10.20
N THR A 199 2.95 -1.14 11.36
CA THR A 199 3.19 -0.36 12.58
C THR A 199 4.66 -0.29 12.98
N ALA A 200 5.46 -1.27 12.58
CA ALA A 200 6.88 -1.34 12.92
C ALA A 200 7.68 -2.05 11.83
N ALA A 201 8.96 -1.73 11.74
CA ALA A 201 9.92 -2.43 10.89
C ALA A 201 11.31 -2.44 11.52
N GLU A 202 12.04 -3.53 11.26
CA GLU A 202 13.48 -3.63 11.38
C GLU A 202 14.05 -3.64 9.96
N PRO A 203 14.64 -2.53 9.47
CA PRO A 203 15.05 -2.38 8.08
C PRO A 203 15.85 -3.58 7.56
N GLY A 204 15.39 -4.18 6.46
CA GLY A 204 16.04 -5.32 5.81
C GLY A 204 15.89 -6.65 6.53
N ARG A 205 15.14 -6.71 7.65
CA ARG A 205 14.98 -7.94 8.46
C ARG A 205 13.53 -8.35 8.61
N SER A 206 12.64 -7.42 8.99
CA SER A 206 11.23 -7.74 9.22
C SER A 206 10.34 -6.51 9.29
N PHE A 207 9.04 -6.69 9.14
CA PHE A 207 8.04 -5.69 9.50
C PHE A 207 6.84 -6.31 10.21
N THR A 208 6.07 -5.50 10.92
CA THR A 208 4.89 -5.92 11.66
C THR A 208 3.66 -5.26 11.09
N VAL A 209 2.64 -6.07 10.81
CA VAL A 209 1.30 -5.63 10.47
C VAL A 209 0.42 -5.84 11.70
N SER A 210 -0.13 -4.76 12.24
CA SER A 210 -1.12 -4.81 13.31
C SER A 210 -2.52 -4.72 12.71
N TYR A 211 -3.37 -5.68 13.06
CA TYR A 211 -4.76 -5.74 12.63
C TYR A 211 -5.68 -5.32 13.77
N ALA A 212 -6.71 -4.55 13.45
CA ALA A 212 -7.75 -4.12 14.38
C ALA A 212 -9.13 -4.14 13.72
N GLY A 213 -10.19 -4.07 14.53
CA GLY A 213 -11.59 -4.15 14.11
C GLY A 213 -12.35 -5.11 15.02
N SER A 214 -12.93 -6.16 14.46
CA SER A 214 -13.64 -7.21 15.22
C SER A 214 -12.72 -8.11 16.06
N ASP A 215 -11.42 -8.14 15.76
CA ASP A 215 -10.37 -8.78 16.56
C ASP A 215 -9.11 -7.90 16.48
N SER A 216 -8.14 -8.13 17.36
CA SER A 216 -6.86 -7.43 17.35
C SER A 216 -5.70 -8.40 17.51
N PHE A 217 -4.76 -8.34 16.57
CA PHE A 217 -3.56 -9.16 16.58
C PHE A 217 -2.46 -8.49 15.75
N SER A 218 -1.26 -9.05 15.78
CA SER A 218 -0.17 -8.60 14.92
C SER A 218 0.50 -9.79 14.26
N GLU A 219 0.96 -9.57 13.04
CA GLU A 219 1.68 -10.54 12.23
C GLU A 219 3.05 -9.98 11.87
N ARG A 220 4.09 -10.77 12.08
CA ARG A 220 5.47 -10.39 11.76
C ARG A 220 5.86 -11.05 10.45
N TYR A 221 6.31 -10.24 9.50
CA TYR A 221 6.84 -10.69 8.22
C TYR A 221 8.36 -10.60 8.26
N VAL A 222 9.04 -11.70 7.99
CA VAL A 222 10.51 -11.82 8.07
C VAL A 222 11.09 -11.96 6.67
N ARG A 223 12.21 -11.30 6.43
CA ARG A 223 12.91 -11.35 5.15
C ARG A 223 13.63 -12.69 4.98
N GLY A 224 13.29 -13.41 3.92
CA GLY A 224 13.94 -14.62 3.48
C GLY A 224 15.23 -14.36 2.71
N ALA A 225 15.95 -15.45 2.42
CA ALA A 225 17.19 -15.41 1.63
C ALA A 225 16.96 -15.00 0.17
N ASP A 226 15.74 -15.15 -0.34
CA ASP A 226 15.30 -14.68 -1.65
C ASP A 226 15.04 -13.16 -1.70
N GLY A 227 15.19 -12.48 -0.56
CA GLY A 227 14.96 -11.05 -0.42
C GLY A 227 13.50 -10.65 -0.23
N ARG A 228 12.56 -11.61 -0.24
CA ARG A 228 11.12 -11.38 0.00
C ARG A 228 10.79 -11.53 1.48
N TYR A 229 9.72 -10.87 1.91
CA TYR A 229 9.18 -10.96 3.24
C TYR A 229 8.02 -11.96 3.25
N ALA A 230 8.10 -12.94 4.13
CA ALA A 230 7.06 -13.94 4.35
C ALA A 230 6.58 -13.88 5.79
N LEU A 231 5.32 -14.23 6.01
CA LEU A 231 4.75 -14.31 7.36
C LEU A 231 5.49 -15.35 8.20
N GLU A 232 5.85 -14.97 9.42
CA GLU A 232 6.29 -15.90 10.45
C GLU A 232 5.07 -16.64 11.01
N GLY A 233 4.90 -17.90 10.59
CA GLY A 233 3.79 -18.75 11.03
C GLY A 233 2.61 -18.78 10.06
N LYS A 234 1.39 -18.79 10.59
CA LYS A 234 0.13 -18.86 9.81
C LYS A 234 -0.66 -17.58 9.99
N THR A 235 -1.29 -17.12 8.90
CA THR A 235 -2.09 -15.91 8.97
C THR A 235 -3.36 -16.16 9.78
N ARG A 236 -3.70 -15.18 10.62
CA ARG A 236 -5.00 -15.07 11.29
C ARG A 236 -5.96 -14.18 10.49
N MET A 237 -5.44 -13.49 9.48
CA MET A 237 -6.25 -12.65 8.61
C MET A 237 -7.15 -13.51 7.73
N LYS A 238 -8.42 -13.10 7.64
CA LYS A 238 -9.39 -13.73 6.75
C LYS A 238 -9.13 -13.28 5.31
N THR A 239 -9.43 -14.14 4.36
CA THR A 239 -9.28 -13.86 2.92
C THR A 239 -10.58 -14.17 2.18
N CYS A 240 -10.76 -13.45 1.08
CA CYS A 240 -11.55 -13.87 -0.06
C CYS A 240 -10.56 -14.58 -1.02
#